data_AF-M2AUG4-F1
#
_entry.id   AF-M2AUG4-F1
#
_cell.length_a   1.000
_cell.length_b   1.000
_cell.length_c   1.000
_cell.angle_alpha   90.00
_cell.angle_beta   90.00
_cell.angle_gamma   90.00
#
_symmetry.space_group_name_H-M   'P 1'
#
loop_
_entity.id
_entity.type
_entity.pdbx_description
1 polymer ?
#
loop_
_entity_poly.entity_id
_entity_poly.type
_entity_poly.pdbx_seq_one_letter_code
_entity_poly.pdbx_strand_id
1 'polypeptide(L)' 'MLSISPTYLLYYLPLIIAISLVFGATRHEDLSLILRHAFHTARWITGFMAVVFALVLFLDWMV' A
#
# COMPACT_ATOMS: atom_id res chain seq x y z
N MET A 1 -20.71 -1.53 13.09
CA MET A 1 -19.88 -2.70 13.44
C MET A 1 -19.02 -3.02 12.23
N LEU A 2 -17.69 -3.09 12.37
CA LEU A 2 -16.84 -3.54 11.26
C LEU A 2 -17.23 -4.97 10.89
N SER A 3 -17.66 -5.17 9.64
CA SER A 3 -18.10 -6.46 9.10
C SER A 3 -16.94 -7.46 8.93
N ILE A 4 -15.70 -7.00 9.08
CA ILE A 4 -14.48 -7.79 8.91
C ILE A 4 -13.59 -7.69 10.16
N SER A 5 -12.89 -8.78 10.46
CA SER A 5 -11.89 -8.81 11.53
C SER A 5 -10.71 -7.88 11.19
N PRO A 6 -10.19 -7.07 12.14
CA PRO A 6 -9.02 -6.22 11.93
C PRO A 6 -7.78 -6.98 11.41
N THR A 7 -7.68 -8.28 11.66
CA THR A 7 -6.61 -9.15 11.15
C THR A 7 -6.52 -9.14 9.62
N TYR A 8 -7.62 -8.88 8.91
CA TYR A 8 -7.63 -8.77 7.44
C TYR A 8 -6.76 -7.63 6.92
N LEU A 9 -6.53 -6.58 7.74
CA LEU A 9 -5.64 -5.48 7.37
C LEU A 9 -4.20 -5.96 7.18
N LEU A 10 -3.79 -7.09 7.79
CA LEU A 10 -2.46 -7.65 7.63
C LEU A 10 -2.20 -8.15 6.20
N TYR A 11 -3.24 -8.48 5.42
CA TYR A 11 -3.08 -8.86 4.01
C TYR A 11 -2.54 -7.73 3.15
N TYR A 12 -2.63 -6.49 3.62
CA TYR A 12 -1.98 -5.35 2.97
C TYR A 12 -0.46 -5.52 2.84
N LEU A 13 0.20 -6.06 3.87
CA LEU A 13 1.65 -6.13 3.94
C LEU A 13 2.28 -7.02 2.84
N PRO A 14 1.87 -8.30 2.66
CA PRO A 14 2.42 -9.12 1.59
C PRO A 14 2.08 -8.57 0.20
N LEU A 15 0.89 -7.98 0.03
CA LEU A 15 0.47 -7.38 -1.24
C LEU A 15 1.37 -6.19 -1.61
N ILE A 16 1.57 -5.23 -0.71
CA ILE A 16 2.37 -4.04 -1.00
C ILE A 16 3.83 -4.39 -1.28
N ILE A 17 4.38 -5.38 -0.54
CA ILE A 17 5.74 -5.87 -0.75
C ILE A 17 5.85 -6.50 -2.15
N ALA A 18 4.95 -7.40 -2.50
CA ALA A 18 4.98 -8.11 -3.79
C ALA A 18 4.89 -7.15 -4.97
N ILE A 19 3.87 -6.27 -5.00
CA ILE A 19 3.66 -5.37 -6.14
C ILE A 19 4.79 -4.36 -6.30
N SER A 20 5.33 -3.85 -5.19
CA SER A 20 6.37 -2.83 -5.22
C SER A 20 7.71 -3.40 -5.69
N LEU A 21 8.05 -4.61 -5.26
CA LEU A 21 9.26 -5.31 -5.71
C LEU A 21 9.16 -5.68 -7.19
N VAL A 22 8.03 -6.24 -7.64
CA VAL A 22 7.80 -6.56 -9.06
C VAL A 22 7.90 -5.31 -9.93
N PHE A 23 7.31 -4.20 -9.49
CA PHE A 23 7.41 -2.93 -10.20
C PHE A 23 8.86 -2.42 -10.31
N GLY A 24 9.65 -2.51 -9.24
CA GLY A 24 11.06 -2.13 -9.26
C GLY A 24 11.91 -3.03 -10.16
N ALA A 25 11.71 -4.35 -10.06
CA ALA A 25 12.49 -5.39 -10.72
C ALA A 25 12.22 -5.50 -12.23
N THR A 26 11.05 -5.07 -12.70
CA THR A 26 10.73 -5.06 -14.14
C THR A 26 11.41 -3.92 -14.91
N ARG A 27 11.94 -2.91 -14.21
CA ARG A 27 12.54 -1.71 -14.82
C ARG A 27 14.05 -1.61 -14.65
N HIS A 28 14.61 -2.31 -13.67
CA HIS A 28 16.00 -2.16 -13.29
C HIS A 28 16.59 -3.53 -12.95
N GLU A 29 17.85 -3.73 -13.33
CA GLU A 29 18.61 -4.94 -12.99
C GLU A 29 19.49 -4.73 -11.75
N ASP A 30 19.81 -3.47 -11.44
CA ASP A 30 20.57 -3.10 -10.24
C ASP A 30 19.69 -3.19 -8.98
N LEU A 31 20.11 -4.00 -8.01
CA LEU A 31 19.35 -4.27 -6.79
C LEU A 31 19.10 -3.02 -5.94
N SER A 32 20.06 -2.10 -5.87
CA SER A 32 19.89 -0.84 -5.14
C SER A 32 18.81 0.02 -5.79
N LEU A 33 18.80 0.08 -7.12
CA LEU A 33 17.81 0.83 -7.88
C LEU A 33 16.41 0.22 -7.82
N ILE A 34 16.32 -1.13 -7.83
CA ILE A 34 15.08 -1.88 -7.61
C ILE A 34 14.49 -1.50 -6.26
N LEU A 35 15.27 -1.59 -5.18
CA LEU A 35 14.78 -1.33 -3.83
C LEU A 35 14.36 0.13 -3.64
N ARG A 36 15.09 1.09 -4.21
CA ARG A 36 14.71 2.52 -4.19
C ARG A 36 13.37 2.77 -4.86
N HIS A 37 13.16 2.21 -6.06
CA HIS A 37 11.91 2.37 -6.79
C HIS A 37 10.76 1.60 -6.14
N ALA A 38 11.02 0.40 -5.63
CA ALA A 38 10.05 -0.37 -4.86
C ALA A 38 9.59 0.41 -3.63
N PHE A 39 10.51 0.97 -2.84
CA PHE A 39 10.14 1.76 -1.65
C PHE A 39 9.38 3.04 -2.01
N HIS A 40 9.79 3.74 -3.07
CA HIS A 40 9.04 4.89 -3.59
C HIS A 40 7.61 4.52 -3.99
N THR A 41 7.45 3.39 -4.70
CA THR A 41 6.16 2.87 -5.14
C THR A 41 5.27 2.47 -3.96
N ALA A 42 5.84 1.73 -3.00
CA ALA A 42 5.16 1.36 -1.77
C ALA A 42 4.63 2.60 -1.04
N ARG A 43 5.49 3.61 -0.81
CA ARG A 43 5.09 4.85 -0.13
C ARG A 43 3.93 5.56 -0.81
N TRP A 44 3.96 5.69 -2.13
CA TRP A 44 2.88 6.37 -2.86
C TRP A 44 1.56 5.60 -2.83
N ILE A 45 1.61 4.28 -3.02
CA ILE A 45 0.41 3.45 -2.94
C ILE A 45 -0.16 3.47 -1.51
N THR A 46 0.68 3.30 -0.48
CA THR A 46 0.25 3.42 0.93
C THR A 46 -0.35 4.78 1.22
N GLY A 47 0.33 5.86 0.80
CA GLY A 47 -0.13 7.22 1.03
C GLY A 47 -1.48 7.49 0.37
N PHE A 48 -1.64 7.11 -0.90
CA PHE A 48 -2.91 7.24 -1.61
C PHE A 48 -4.04 6.46 -0.93
N MET A 49 -3.80 5.19 -0.60
CA MET A 49 -4.79 4.35 0.07
C MET A 49 -5.16 4.89 1.47
N ALA A 50 -4.19 5.42 2.22
CA ALA A 50 -4.43 6.04 3.52
C ALA A 50 -5.29 7.30 3.43
N VAL A 51 -5.07 8.13 2.40
CA VAL A 51 -5.91 9.31 2.13
C VAL A 51 -7.35 8.88 1.82
N VAL A 52 -7.54 7.89 0.94
CA VAL A 52 -8.87 7.35 0.62
C VAL A 52 -9.54 6.79 1.88
N PHE A 53 -8.81 6.02 2.69
CA PHE A 53 -9.31 5.48 3.95
C PHE A 53 -9.74 6.57 4.92
N ALA A 54 -8.93 7.61 5.10
CA ALA A 54 -9.25 8.75 5.96
C ALA A 54 -10.50 9.50 5.47
N LEU A 55 -10.64 9.69 4.16
CA LEU A 55 -11.83 10.31 3.57
C LEU A 55 -13.09 9.48 3.81
N VAL A 56 -13.02 8.16 3.63
CA VAL A 56 -14.16 7.26 3.89
C VAL A 56 -14.53 7.29 5.37
N LEU A 57 -13.56 7.23 6.29
CA LEU A 57 -13.81 7.36 7.72
C LEU A 57 -14.44 8.71 8.10
N PHE A 58 -13.97 9.78 7.48
CA PHE A 58 -14.52 11.11 7.71
C PHE A 58 -15.99 11.20 7.26
N LEU A 59 -16.30 10.66 6.08
CA LEU A 59 -17.67 10.60 5.57
C LEU A 59 -18.57 9.73 6.44
N ASP A 60 -18.08 8.57 6.90
CA ASP A 60 -18.80 7.69 7.84
C ASP A 60 -19.15 8.41 9.15
N TRP A 61 -18.25 9.27 9.65
CA TRP A 61 -18.51 10.06 10.85
C TRP A 61 -19.54 11.18 10.67
N MET A 62 -19.76 11.64 9.42
CA MET A 62 -20.75 12.68 9.12
C MET A 62 -22.17 12.13 8.94
N VAL A 63 -22.33 10.81 8.74
CA VAL A 63 -23.62 10.13 8.57
C VAL A 63 -24.13 9.61 9.91
#